data_AF-A0A1R3WH09-F1
#
_entry.id   AF-A0A1R3WH09-F1
#
_cell.length_a   1.000
_cell.length_b   1.000
_cell.length_c   1.000
_cell.angle_alpha   90.00
_cell.angle_beta   90.00
_cell.angle_gamma   90.00
#
_symmetry.space_group_name_H-M   'P 1'
#
loop_
_entity.id
_entity.type
_entity.pdbx_description
1 polymer ?
#
loop_
_entity_poly.entity_id
_entity_poly.type
_entity_poly.pdbx_seq_one_letter_code
_entity_poly.pdbx_strand_id
1 'polypeptide(L)'
;MAESGATIGTTAKRCARAASKLLVVFVLVYLAKTGIDFLMAKIALFETDEAARMMTGLLITVMVGYAILLAIPFVPGVEIGIAILLLEGAQAAPFVYFATVCGLALAFCIGQYVPMARLVRWCEDFYLARIARLMQRIHETPRDDRLQAMQDRLPKWLAPIFCNYRYVTLGLAINLPGNVALGGGGGIMLAGGLSRLFETRHAMMTIIVATLPVPLSVWLLGTDVLQ
;
A
#
# COMPACT_ATOMS: atom_id res chain seq x y z
N MET A 1 12.62 -4.37 -49.87
CA MET A 1 12.79 -5.61 -49.08
C MET A 1 13.55 -5.42 -47.75
N ALA A 2 14.20 -4.28 -47.48
CA ALA A 2 14.93 -4.06 -46.21
C ALA A 2 14.07 -3.64 -45.00
N GLU A 3 12.86 -3.10 -45.20
CA GLU A 3 12.02 -2.59 -44.10
C GLU A 3 11.26 -3.69 -43.32
N SER A 4 11.04 -4.86 -43.92
CA SER A 4 10.30 -5.96 -43.29
C SER A 4 11.13 -6.74 -42.26
N GLY A 5 12.46 -6.70 -42.34
CA GLY A 5 13.35 -7.41 -41.39
C GLY A 5 13.53 -6.67 -40.05
N ALA A 6 13.48 -5.34 -40.06
CA ALA A 6 13.68 -4.50 -38.88
C ALA A 6 12.46 -4.51 -37.92
N THR A 7 11.24 -4.64 -38.46
CA THR A 7 9.98 -4.72 -37.71
C THR A 7 9.81 -6.04 -36.96
N ILE A 8 10.31 -7.15 -37.53
CA ILE A 8 10.26 -8.47 -36.89
C ILE A 8 11.24 -8.54 -35.69
N GLY A 9 12.46 -8.00 -35.86
CA GLY A 9 13.47 -7.98 -34.79
C GLY A 9 13.10 -7.11 -33.58
N THR A 10 12.34 -6.02 -33.80
CA THR A 10 11.86 -5.16 -32.71
C THR A 10 10.69 -5.80 -31.95
N THR A 11 9.78 -6.50 -32.64
CA THR A 11 8.63 -7.19 -32.03
C THR A 11 9.05 -8.41 -31.20
N ALA A 12 10.04 -9.18 -31.67
CA ALA A 12 10.59 -10.32 -30.92
C ALA A 12 11.33 -9.87 -29.66
N LYS A 13 12.15 -8.81 -29.73
CA LYS A 13 12.81 -8.21 -28.55
C LYS A 13 11.81 -7.64 -27.55
N ARG A 14 10.68 -7.11 -28.02
CA ARG A 14 9.57 -6.60 -27.20
C ARG A 14 8.83 -7.72 -26.47
N CYS A 15 8.50 -8.82 -27.15
CA CYS A 15 7.88 -9.99 -26.54
C CYS A 15 8.81 -10.66 -25.52
N ALA A 16 10.10 -10.79 -25.84
CA ALA A 16 11.10 -11.34 -24.91
C ALA A 16 11.24 -10.49 -23.63
N ARG A 17 11.16 -9.16 -23.74
CA ARG A 17 11.16 -8.25 -22.57
C ARG A 17 9.87 -8.32 -21.74
N ALA A 18 8.72 -8.51 -22.38
CA ALA A 18 7.45 -8.69 -21.67
C ALA A 18 7.41 -10.05 -20.95
N ALA A 19 7.85 -11.11 -21.61
CA ALA A 19 7.95 -12.45 -21.05
C ALA A 19 8.94 -12.51 -19.88
N SER A 20 10.11 -11.86 -19.99
CA SER A 20 11.07 -11.80 -18.88
C SER A 20 10.53 -11.05 -17.67
N LYS A 21 9.68 -10.04 -17.86
CA LYS A 21 9.05 -9.29 -16.78
C LYS A 21 7.91 -10.07 -16.11
N LEU A 22 7.08 -10.76 -16.89
CA LEU A 22 6.09 -11.70 -16.34
C LEU A 22 6.77 -12.83 -15.56
N LEU A 23 7.90 -13.32 -16.06
CA LEU A 23 8.74 -14.29 -15.35
C LEU A 23 9.23 -13.72 -14.01
N VAL A 24 9.68 -12.45 -13.96
CA VAL A 24 10.08 -11.81 -12.69
C VAL A 24 8.93 -11.77 -11.70
N VAL A 25 7.73 -11.34 -12.12
CA VAL A 25 6.55 -11.33 -11.24
C VAL A 25 6.21 -12.73 -10.76
N PHE A 26 6.23 -13.72 -11.65
CA PHE A 26 5.96 -15.11 -11.33
C PHE A 26 6.99 -15.70 -10.35
N VAL A 27 8.28 -15.39 -10.55
CA VAL A 27 9.38 -15.78 -9.65
C VAL A 27 9.23 -15.11 -8.29
N LEU A 28 8.80 -13.84 -8.24
CA LEU A 28 8.60 -13.12 -6.99
C LEU A 28 7.43 -13.72 -6.18
N VAL A 29 6.34 -14.07 -6.85
CA VAL A 29 5.21 -14.80 -6.25
C VAL A 29 5.62 -16.20 -5.78
N TYR A 30 6.39 -16.93 -6.60
CA TYR A 30 6.91 -18.25 -6.25
C TYR A 30 7.86 -18.22 -5.05
N LEU A 31 8.74 -17.22 -4.97
CA LEU A 31 9.64 -17.01 -3.85
C LEU A 31 8.86 -16.64 -2.58
N ALA A 32 7.84 -15.79 -2.67
CA ALA A 32 6.97 -15.47 -1.54
C ALA A 32 6.28 -16.74 -1.00
N LYS A 33 5.71 -17.55 -1.88
CA LYS A 33 5.06 -18.82 -1.53
C LYS A 33 6.04 -19.81 -0.89
N THR A 34 7.23 -19.97 -1.48
CA THR A 34 8.28 -20.86 -0.95
C THR A 34 8.83 -20.36 0.38
N GLY A 35 8.95 -19.04 0.56
CA GLY A 35 9.35 -18.42 1.82
C GLY A 35 8.34 -18.66 2.94
N ILE A 36 7.04 -18.62 2.63
CA ILE A 36 5.95 -18.97 3.56
C ILE A 36 6.01 -20.45 3.91
N ASP A 37 6.18 -21.34 2.93
CA ASP A 37 6.29 -22.78 3.18
C ASP A 37 7.54 -23.13 4.00
N PHE A 38 8.66 -22.47 3.75
CA PHE A 38 9.90 -22.63 4.51
C PHE A 38 9.78 -22.13 5.95
N LEU A 39 9.05 -21.02 6.15
CA LEU A 39 8.73 -20.50 7.47
C LEU A 39 7.87 -21.51 8.25
N MET A 40 6.84 -22.08 7.62
CA MET A 40 5.99 -23.11 8.22
C MET A 40 6.74 -24.41 8.52
N ALA A 41 7.65 -24.84 7.63
CA ALA A 41 8.49 -26.01 7.85
C ALA A 41 9.46 -25.79 9.03
N LYS A 42 10.03 -24.60 9.17
CA LYS A 42 10.86 -24.26 10.35
C LYS A 42 10.05 -24.24 11.65
N ILE A 43 8.80 -23.78 11.62
CA ILE A 43 7.92 -23.78 12.80
C ILE A 43 7.64 -25.22 13.26
N ALA A 44 7.45 -26.16 12.32
CA ALA A 44 7.19 -27.57 12.62
C ALA A 44 8.40 -28.36 13.15
N LEU A 45 9.62 -27.88 12.90
CA LEU A 45 10.88 -28.59 13.22
C LEU A 45 11.43 -28.29 14.62
N PHE A 46 10.88 -27.32 15.35
CA PHE A 46 11.40 -26.88 16.66
C PHE A 46 10.42 -27.13 17.82
N GLU A 47 9.77 -28.30 17.86
CA GLU A 47 9.15 -28.79 19.09
C GLU A 47 10.24 -29.31 20.04
N THR A 48 10.85 -28.42 20.83
CA THR A 48 11.29 -28.67 22.23
C THR A 48 12.07 -27.47 22.83
N ASP A 49 11.62 -27.03 24.02
CA ASP A 49 12.24 -26.17 25.05
C ASP A 49 12.70 -24.71 24.79
N GLU A 50 12.63 -24.17 23.58
CA GLU A 50 12.89 -22.73 23.28
C GLU A 50 11.59 -21.92 23.01
N ALA A 51 10.48 -22.28 23.65
CA ALA A 51 9.12 -21.89 23.26
C ALA A 51 8.84 -20.37 23.31
N ALA A 52 9.38 -19.62 24.27
CA ALA A 52 9.04 -18.20 24.45
C ALA A 52 9.71 -17.27 23.42
N ARG A 53 11.00 -17.49 23.10
CA ARG A 53 11.72 -16.70 22.08
C ARG A 53 11.19 -16.98 20.69
N MET A 54 10.87 -18.23 20.42
CA MET A 54 10.34 -18.66 19.13
C MET A 54 8.89 -18.20 18.92
N MET A 55 8.04 -18.23 19.95
CA MET A 55 6.69 -17.68 19.88
C MET A 55 6.72 -16.16 19.65
N THR A 56 7.65 -15.45 20.29
CA THR A 56 7.88 -14.02 20.05
C THR A 56 8.32 -13.76 18.61
N GLY A 57 9.27 -14.54 18.08
CA GLY A 57 9.73 -14.43 16.69
C GLY A 57 8.63 -14.70 15.66
N LEU A 58 7.79 -15.70 15.92
CA LEU A 58 6.63 -16.02 15.10
C LEU A 58 5.62 -14.86 15.09
N LEU A 59 5.28 -14.33 16.26
CA LEU A 59 4.35 -13.21 16.40
C LEU A 59 4.87 -11.97 15.64
N ILE A 60 6.15 -11.63 15.80
CA ILE A 60 6.78 -10.54 15.04
C ILE A 60 6.66 -10.80 13.54
N THR A 61 6.93 -12.03 13.09
CA THR A 61 6.87 -12.37 11.66
C THR A 61 5.46 -12.23 11.10
N VAL A 62 4.44 -12.71 11.84
CA VAL A 62 3.03 -12.56 11.47
C VAL A 62 2.63 -11.09 11.46
N MET A 63 3.07 -10.29 12.44
CA MET A 63 2.81 -8.85 12.50
C MET A 63 3.43 -8.10 11.32
N VAL A 64 4.66 -8.41 10.96
CA VAL A 64 5.32 -7.84 9.78
C VAL A 64 4.59 -8.27 8.51
N GLY A 65 4.22 -9.54 8.39
CA GLY A 65 3.43 -10.05 7.27
C GLY A 65 2.10 -9.32 7.11
N TYR A 66 1.38 -9.11 8.23
CA TYR A 66 0.13 -8.37 8.24
C TYR A 66 0.32 -6.89 7.86
N ALA A 67 1.34 -6.22 8.40
CA ALA A 67 1.65 -4.83 8.03
C ALA A 67 2.00 -4.70 6.54
N ILE A 68 2.77 -5.64 5.97
CA ILE A 68 3.07 -5.68 4.54
C ILE A 68 1.78 -5.88 3.73
N LEU A 69 0.92 -6.80 4.16
CA LEU A 69 -0.34 -7.07 3.49
C LEU A 69 -1.22 -5.81 3.44
N LEU A 70 -1.30 -5.04 4.54
CA LEU A 70 -2.03 -3.77 4.59
C LEU A 70 -1.42 -2.68 3.70
N ALA A 71 -0.13 -2.75 3.41
CA ALA A 71 0.53 -1.80 2.51
C ALA A 71 0.23 -2.07 1.03
N ILE A 72 -0.20 -3.29 0.68
CA ILE A 72 -0.51 -3.67 -0.70
C ILE A 72 -1.82 -2.99 -1.13
N PRO A 73 -1.84 -2.30 -2.29
CA PRO A 73 -3.07 -1.70 -2.79
C PRO A 73 -4.10 -2.77 -3.14
N PHE A 74 -5.38 -2.42 -3.00
CA PHE A 74 -6.57 -3.27 -3.24
C PHE A 74 -6.78 -4.40 -2.22
N VAL A 75 -5.96 -4.47 -1.16
CA VAL A 75 -6.23 -5.35 -0.03
C VAL A 75 -7.30 -4.71 0.87
N PRO A 76 -8.35 -5.45 1.26
CA PRO A 76 -9.39 -5.00 2.21
C PRO A 76 -8.85 -4.98 3.64
N GLY A 77 -7.92 -4.06 3.89
CA GLY A 77 -7.15 -4.04 5.13
C GLY A 77 -7.97 -3.73 6.39
N VAL A 78 -8.95 -2.82 6.27
CA VAL A 78 -9.82 -2.44 7.38
C VAL A 78 -10.73 -3.60 7.75
N GLU A 79 -11.27 -4.30 6.76
CA GLU A 79 -12.13 -5.46 6.94
C GLU A 79 -11.36 -6.62 7.59
N ILE A 80 -10.11 -6.86 7.16
CA ILE A 80 -9.24 -7.87 7.81
C ILE A 80 -8.96 -7.48 9.26
N GLY A 81 -8.65 -6.21 9.53
CA GLY A 81 -8.41 -5.72 10.88
C GLY A 81 -9.63 -5.90 11.79
N ILE A 82 -10.82 -5.53 11.31
CA ILE A 82 -12.09 -5.73 12.04
C ILE A 82 -12.34 -7.22 12.29
N ALA A 83 -12.11 -8.09 11.30
CA ALA A 83 -12.27 -9.53 11.47
C ALA A 83 -11.34 -10.09 12.56
N ILE A 84 -10.08 -9.66 12.60
CA ILE A 84 -9.13 -10.07 13.66
C ILE A 84 -9.60 -9.57 15.02
N LEU A 85 -10.06 -8.32 15.12
CA LEU A 85 -10.57 -7.75 16.37
C LEU A 85 -11.82 -8.49 16.88
N LEU A 86 -12.69 -8.94 15.97
CA LEU A 86 -13.87 -9.75 16.33
C LEU A 86 -13.49 -11.15 16.80
N LEU A 87 -12.46 -11.77 16.21
CA LEU A 87 -12.03 -13.13 16.51
C LEU A 87 -11.18 -13.22 17.80
N GLU A 88 -10.22 -12.31 17.95
CA GLU A 88 -9.22 -12.32 19.03
C GLU A 88 -9.56 -11.34 20.17
N GLY A 89 -10.52 -10.43 19.94
CA GLY A 89 -11.00 -9.48 20.93
C GLY A 89 -10.03 -8.34 21.24
N ALA A 90 -10.23 -7.73 22.42
CA ALA A 90 -9.50 -6.54 22.87
C ALA A 90 -7.97 -6.72 22.96
N GLN A 91 -7.49 -7.95 23.16
CA GLN A 91 -6.06 -8.24 23.26
C GLN A 91 -5.33 -8.04 21.93
N ALA A 92 -6.02 -8.23 20.79
CA ALA A 92 -5.45 -8.00 19.47
C ALA A 92 -5.41 -6.50 19.09
N ALA A 93 -6.14 -5.63 19.78
CA ALA A 93 -6.30 -4.23 19.39
C ALA A 93 -4.99 -3.44 19.26
N PRO A 94 -4.05 -3.50 20.21
CA PRO A 94 -2.75 -2.81 20.08
C PRO A 94 -1.93 -3.33 18.88
N PHE A 95 -1.97 -4.64 18.63
CA PHE A 95 -1.24 -5.29 17.54
C PHE A 95 -1.81 -4.90 16.18
N VAL A 96 -3.13 -4.96 16.03
CA VAL A 96 -3.83 -4.56 14.80
C VAL A 96 -3.60 -3.08 14.51
N TYR A 97 -3.71 -2.23 15.54
CA TYR A 97 -3.43 -0.80 15.40
C TYR A 97 -2.01 -0.53 14.93
N PHE A 98 -1.01 -1.12 15.59
CA PHE A 98 0.39 -0.93 15.23
C PHE A 98 0.69 -1.39 13.81
N ALA A 99 0.24 -2.59 13.43
CA ALA A 99 0.40 -3.10 12.08
C ALA A 99 -0.28 -2.22 11.03
N THR A 100 -1.44 -1.64 11.35
CA THR A 100 -2.16 -0.72 10.45
C THR A 100 -1.39 0.59 10.25
N VAL A 101 -0.92 1.20 11.33
CA VAL A 101 -0.09 2.41 11.24
C VAL A 101 1.18 2.13 10.43
N CYS A 102 1.88 1.03 10.71
CA CYS A 102 3.10 0.65 10.00
C CYS A 102 2.84 0.36 8.51
N GLY A 103 1.80 -0.40 8.18
CA GLY A 103 1.47 -0.74 6.80
C GLY A 103 1.09 0.48 5.96
N LEU A 104 0.22 1.35 6.49
CA LEU A 104 -0.18 2.58 5.83
C LEU A 104 0.98 3.58 5.71
N ALA A 105 1.81 3.71 6.75
CA ALA A 105 3.01 4.53 6.71
C ALA A 105 4.00 4.03 5.67
N LEU A 106 4.20 2.71 5.58
CA LEU A 106 5.06 2.07 4.59
C LEU A 106 4.55 2.35 3.17
N ALA A 107 3.26 2.16 2.90
CA ALA A 107 2.65 2.48 1.60
C ALA A 107 2.86 3.96 1.21
N PHE A 108 2.64 4.88 2.16
CA PHE A 108 2.89 6.30 1.94
C PHE A 108 4.36 6.61 1.66
N CYS A 109 5.27 6.07 2.45
CA CYS A 109 6.71 6.28 2.29
C CYS A 109 7.21 5.74 0.95
N ILE A 110 6.73 4.57 0.51
CA ILE A 110 6.99 4.04 -0.82
C ILE A 110 6.53 5.06 -1.87
N GLY A 111 5.29 5.56 -1.79
CA GLY A 111 4.81 6.57 -2.74
C GLY A 111 5.64 7.86 -2.74
N GLN A 112 6.04 8.34 -1.56
CA GLN A 112 6.73 9.62 -1.40
C GLN A 112 8.18 9.58 -1.90
N TYR A 113 8.91 8.50 -1.57
CA TYR A 113 10.36 8.43 -1.75
C TYR A 113 10.79 7.62 -2.97
N VAL A 114 9.89 6.87 -3.62
CA VAL A 114 10.25 6.17 -4.86
C VAL A 114 10.59 7.21 -5.95
N PRO A 115 11.70 7.01 -6.70
CA PRO A 115 12.08 7.90 -7.79
C PRO A 115 11.06 7.86 -8.93
N MET A 116 10.34 8.97 -9.15
CA MET A 116 9.31 9.04 -10.21
C MET A 116 9.85 8.71 -11.60
N ALA A 117 11.07 9.13 -11.92
CA ALA A 117 11.72 8.79 -13.18
C ALA A 117 11.93 7.27 -13.38
N ARG A 118 12.05 6.48 -12.31
CA ARG A 118 12.09 5.00 -12.42
C ARG A 118 10.69 4.45 -12.66
N LEU A 119 9.67 4.95 -11.96
CA LEU A 119 8.29 4.51 -12.14
C LEU A 119 7.73 4.83 -13.52
N VAL A 120 8.00 6.03 -14.06
CA VAL A 120 7.59 6.41 -15.43
C VAL A 120 8.21 5.44 -16.44
N ARG A 121 9.52 5.22 -16.35
CA ARG A 121 10.22 4.26 -17.21
C ARG A 121 9.62 2.87 -17.10
N TRP A 122 9.34 2.40 -15.88
CA TRP A 122 8.69 1.10 -15.66
C TRP A 122 7.30 1.05 -16.30
N CYS A 123 6.49 2.09 -16.18
CA CYS A 123 5.16 2.15 -16.79
C CYS A 123 5.22 2.14 -18.33
N GLU A 124 6.15 2.88 -18.93
CA GLU A 124 6.41 2.83 -20.38
C GLU A 124 6.83 1.42 -20.81
N ASP A 125 7.67 0.80 -20.00
CA ASP A 125 8.17 -0.56 -20.15
C ASP A 125 7.09 -1.66 -20.02
N PHE A 126 5.98 -1.36 -19.35
CA PHE A 126 4.79 -2.20 -19.23
C PHE A 126 3.67 -1.81 -20.21
N TYR A 127 3.96 -0.95 -21.20
CA TYR A 127 2.98 -0.41 -22.16
C TYR A 127 1.82 0.37 -21.51
N LEU A 128 1.99 0.80 -20.26
CA LEU A 128 1.02 1.61 -19.52
C LEU A 128 1.21 3.09 -19.85
N ALA A 129 1.17 3.43 -21.14
CA ALA A 129 1.48 4.77 -21.65
C ALA A 129 0.56 5.87 -21.07
N ARG A 130 -0.68 5.53 -20.67
CA ARG A 130 -1.58 6.48 -19.99
C ARG A 130 -1.06 6.80 -18.58
N ILE A 131 -0.64 5.80 -17.83
CA ILE A 131 -0.14 5.95 -16.45
C ILE A 131 1.21 6.66 -16.47
N ALA A 132 2.12 6.27 -17.37
CA ALA A 132 3.40 6.94 -17.56
C ALA A 132 3.22 8.46 -17.80
N ARG A 133 2.31 8.86 -18.70
CA ARG A 133 1.98 10.28 -18.96
C ARG A 133 1.34 10.99 -17.77
N LEU A 134 0.59 10.29 -16.92
CA LEU A 134 0.05 10.88 -15.69
C LEU A 134 1.16 11.11 -14.66
N MET A 135 2.02 10.11 -14.45
CA MET A 135 3.15 10.20 -13.52
C MET A 135 4.19 11.23 -13.95
N GLN A 136 4.45 11.34 -15.25
CA GLN A 136 5.35 12.33 -15.81
C GLN A 136 4.84 13.76 -15.55
N ARG A 137 3.53 14.01 -15.73
CA ARG A 137 2.93 15.30 -15.39
C ARG A 137 3.05 15.64 -13.90
N ILE A 138 2.87 14.65 -13.02
CA ILE A 138 3.12 14.82 -11.58
C ILE A 138 4.59 15.13 -11.31
N HIS A 139 5.53 14.55 -12.06
CA HIS A 139 6.95 14.81 -11.90
C HIS A 139 7.34 16.22 -12.34
N GLU A 140 6.81 16.68 -13.48
CA GLU A 140 7.10 17.98 -14.09
C GLU A 140 6.48 19.16 -13.32
N THR A 141 5.43 18.92 -12.54
CA THR A 141 4.81 19.96 -11.70
C THR A 141 5.66 20.18 -10.43
N PRO A 142 6.23 21.39 -10.22
CA PRO A 142 6.95 21.75 -9.00
C PRO A 142 6.10 21.51 -7.76
N ARG A 143 6.70 21.13 -6.63
CA ARG A 143 5.95 20.76 -5.42
C ARG A 143 5.02 21.87 -4.92
N ASP A 144 5.46 23.11 -5.01
CA ASP A 144 4.71 24.28 -4.53
C ASP A 144 3.45 24.52 -5.37
N ASP A 145 3.50 24.21 -6.66
CA ASP A 145 2.39 24.42 -7.59
C ASP A 145 1.38 23.26 -7.60
N ARG A 146 1.69 22.13 -6.95
CA ARG A 146 0.82 20.92 -7.00
C ARG A 146 -0.55 21.15 -6.37
N LEU A 147 -0.61 21.92 -5.29
CA LEU A 147 -1.86 22.22 -4.61
C LEU A 147 -2.76 23.09 -5.48
N GLN A 148 -2.17 24.08 -6.15
CA GLN A 148 -2.87 24.96 -7.08
C GLN A 148 -3.34 24.19 -8.32
N ALA A 149 -2.47 23.35 -8.90
CA ALA A 149 -2.83 22.48 -10.01
C ALA A 149 -3.97 21.50 -9.68
N MET A 150 -4.10 21.08 -8.41
CA MET A 150 -5.23 20.28 -7.95
C MET A 150 -6.50 21.11 -7.77
N GLN A 151 -6.37 22.32 -7.22
CA GLN A 151 -7.47 23.28 -7.07
C GLN A 151 -8.11 23.64 -8.42
N ASP A 152 -7.29 23.85 -9.45
CA ASP A 152 -7.75 24.20 -10.80
C ASP A 152 -8.51 23.08 -11.51
N ARG A 153 -8.27 21.82 -11.11
CA ARG A 153 -8.91 20.63 -11.71
C ARG A 153 -10.17 20.19 -10.98
N LEU A 154 -10.36 20.64 -9.75
CA LEU A 154 -11.52 20.28 -8.95
C LEU A 154 -12.68 21.25 -9.22
N PRO A 155 -13.94 20.76 -9.18
CA PRO A 155 -15.10 21.63 -9.10
C PRO A 155 -14.95 22.63 -7.95
N LYS A 156 -15.38 23.88 -8.15
CA LYS A 156 -15.23 24.98 -7.17
C LYS A 156 -15.73 24.63 -5.77
N TRP A 157 -16.73 23.74 -5.65
CA TRP A 157 -17.29 23.29 -4.38
C TRP A 157 -16.45 22.19 -3.68
N LEU A 158 -15.70 21.37 -4.43
CA LEU A 158 -14.84 20.31 -3.89
C LEU A 158 -13.43 20.79 -3.57
N ALA A 159 -12.94 21.76 -4.33
CA ALA A 159 -11.60 22.30 -4.18
C ALA A 159 -11.24 22.69 -2.73
N PRO A 160 -12.06 23.45 -1.97
CA PRO A 160 -11.72 23.79 -0.59
C PRO A 160 -11.66 22.55 0.34
N ILE A 161 -12.51 21.55 0.13
CA ILE A 161 -12.52 20.32 0.96
C ILE A 161 -11.21 19.55 0.75
N PHE A 162 -10.89 19.25 -0.51
CA PHE A 162 -9.71 18.44 -0.82
C PHE A 162 -8.38 19.18 -0.69
N CYS A 163 -8.35 20.52 -0.82
CA CYS A 163 -7.12 21.30 -0.72
C CYS A 163 -6.87 21.85 0.70
N ASN A 164 -7.87 22.50 1.33
CA ASN A 164 -7.69 23.12 2.65
C ASN A 164 -7.76 22.09 3.78
N TYR A 165 -8.63 21.09 3.64
CA TYR A 165 -8.79 19.99 4.60
C TYR A 165 -8.15 18.69 4.07
N ARG A 166 -7.08 18.79 3.29
CA ARG A 166 -6.43 17.66 2.63
C ARG A 166 -6.08 16.49 3.58
N TYR A 167 -5.59 16.80 4.78
CA TYR A 167 -5.24 15.80 5.78
C TYR A 167 -6.47 15.12 6.38
N VAL A 168 -7.52 15.88 6.68
CA VAL A 168 -8.81 15.33 7.13
C VAL A 168 -9.41 14.45 6.04
N THR A 169 -9.37 14.91 4.79
CA THR A 169 -9.87 14.17 3.63
C THR A 169 -9.11 12.87 3.43
N LEU A 170 -7.79 12.87 3.62
CA LEU A 170 -6.97 11.66 3.59
C LEU A 170 -7.38 10.67 4.70
N GLY A 171 -7.56 11.16 5.94
CA GLY A 171 -8.02 10.35 7.07
C GLY A 171 -9.42 9.77 6.88
N LEU A 172 -10.33 10.53 6.29
CA LEU A 172 -11.68 10.06 5.94
C LEU A 172 -11.63 9.03 4.81
N ALA A 173 -10.80 9.23 3.79
CA ALA A 173 -10.69 8.32 2.65
C ALA A 173 -10.23 6.92 3.08
N ILE A 174 -9.26 6.82 4.01
CA ILE A 174 -8.80 5.52 4.50
C ILE A 174 -9.81 4.79 5.40
N ASN A 175 -10.75 5.53 6.00
CA ASN A 175 -11.82 4.96 6.84
C ASN A 175 -13.15 4.80 6.10
N LEU A 176 -13.23 5.20 4.83
CA LEU A 176 -14.45 5.07 4.05
C LEU A 176 -14.75 3.58 3.78
N PRO A 177 -15.95 3.07 4.09
CA PRO A 177 -16.31 1.71 3.75
C PRO A 177 -16.30 1.53 2.22
N GLY A 178 -15.84 0.37 1.76
CA GLY A 178 -15.74 0.09 0.32
C GLY A 178 -14.59 0.80 -0.40
N ASN A 179 -13.61 1.34 0.35
CA ASN A 179 -12.41 1.95 -0.23
C ASN A 179 -11.54 0.97 -1.04
N VAL A 180 -11.80 -0.34 -0.98
CA VAL A 180 -11.16 -1.37 -1.79
C VAL A 180 -11.20 -1.03 -3.29
N ALA A 181 -12.32 -0.48 -3.78
CA ALA A 181 -12.46 -0.06 -5.17
C ALA A 181 -11.49 1.09 -5.55
N LEU A 182 -11.12 1.92 -4.58
CA LEU A 182 -10.15 3.01 -4.72
C LEU A 182 -8.70 2.55 -4.43
N GLY A 183 -8.51 1.26 -4.12
CA GLY A 183 -7.20 0.69 -3.77
C GLY A 183 -7.00 0.38 -2.29
N GLY A 184 -8.04 0.44 -1.45
CA GLY A 184 -7.94 0.21 -0.02
C GLY A 184 -7.15 1.30 0.70
N GLY A 185 -6.90 1.13 2.01
CA GLY A 185 -6.05 2.05 2.78
C GLY A 185 -4.64 2.15 2.20
N GLY A 186 -4.01 1.01 1.86
CA GLY A 186 -2.68 0.97 1.26
C GLY A 186 -2.58 1.72 -0.07
N GLY A 187 -3.54 1.53 -0.98
CA GLY A 187 -3.56 2.23 -2.27
C GLY A 187 -3.80 3.73 -2.14
N ILE A 188 -4.69 4.16 -1.24
CA ILE A 188 -4.93 5.58 -0.95
C ILE A 188 -3.65 6.23 -0.43
N MET A 189 -2.96 5.59 0.52
CA MET A 189 -1.72 6.12 1.09
C MET A 189 -0.57 6.13 0.08
N LEU A 190 -0.47 5.10 -0.75
CA LEU A 190 0.50 5.04 -1.85
C LEU A 190 0.25 6.15 -2.88
N ALA A 191 -1.00 6.37 -3.29
CA ALA A 191 -1.38 7.46 -4.18
C ALA A 191 -1.12 8.84 -3.54
N GLY A 192 -1.44 8.99 -2.25
CA GLY A 192 -1.14 10.17 -1.46
C GLY A 192 0.36 10.48 -1.44
N GLY A 193 1.21 9.47 -1.20
CA GLY A 193 2.66 9.60 -1.27
C GLY A 193 3.15 9.97 -2.68
N LEU A 194 2.66 9.27 -3.72
CA LEU A 194 3.04 9.54 -5.11
C LEU A 194 2.66 10.96 -5.56
N SER A 195 1.56 11.52 -5.04
CA SER A 195 1.18 12.91 -5.33
C SER A 195 2.24 13.91 -4.85
N ARG A 196 2.99 13.56 -3.79
CA ARG A 196 3.89 14.43 -3.03
C ARG A 196 3.28 15.75 -2.61
N LEU A 197 1.95 15.80 -2.51
CA LEU A 197 1.17 16.94 -2.04
C LEU A 197 1.20 17.04 -0.51
N PHE A 198 1.31 15.89 0.16
CA PHE A 198 1.29 15.78 1.60
C PHE A 198 2.71 15.82 2.16
N GLU A 199 2.89 16.59 3.23
CA GLU A 199 4.13 16.57 3.99
C GLU A 199 4.16 15.30 4.85
N THR A 200 5.31 14.62 4.88
CA THR A 200 5.45 13.33 5.55
C THR A 200 5.05 13.40 7.02
N ARG A 201 5.49 14.43 7.76
CA ARG A 201 5.18 14.57 9.19
C ARG A 201 3.68 14.63 9.47
N HIS A 202 2.97 15.49 8.74
CA HIS A 202 1.53 15.68 8.89
C HIS A 202 0.74 14.45 8.39
N ALA A 203 1.21 13.79 7.33
CA ALA A 203 0.63 12.53 6.88
C ALA A 203 0.76 11.43 7.94
N MET A 204 1.91 11.29 8.60
CA MET A 204 2.09 10.32 9.69
C MET A 204 1.14 10.59 10.87
N MET A 205 1.01 11.86 11.28
CA MET A 205 0.04 12.25 12.32
C MET A 205 -1.39 11.90 11.90
N THR A 206 -1.73 12.14 10.64
CA THR A 206 -3.05 11.79 10.09
C THR A 206 -3.30 10.29 10.19
N ILE A 207 -2.33 9.45 9.78
CA ILE A 207 -2.46 7.98 9.85
C ILE A 207 -2.71 7.55 11.30
N ILE A 208 -1.85 7.98 12.23
CA ILE A 208 -1.94 7.64 13.66
C ILE A 208 -3.32 7.97 14.22
N VAL A 209 -3.82 9.18 13.96
CA VAL A 209 -5.12 9.62 14.49
C VAL A 209 -6.28 8.93 13.78
N ALA A 210 -6.20 8.78 12.47
CA ALA A 210 -7.30 8.24 11.67
C ALA A 210 -7.48 6.73 11.85
N THR A 211 -6.43 5.97 12.20
CA THR A 211 -6.54 4.52 12.47
C THR A 211 -6.87 4.20 13.92
N LEU A 212 -6.91 5.20 14.80
CA LEU A 212 -7.15 5.05 16.24
C LEU A 212 -8.58 4.62 16.62
N PRO A 213 -9.67 5.16 16.01
CA PRO A 213 -11.02 5.02 16.57
C PRO A 213 -11.49 3.58 16.73
N VAL A 214 -11.31 2.73 15.71
CA VAL A 214 -11.80 1.35 15.73
C VAL A 214 -11.03 0.49 16.75
N PRO A 215 -9.69 0.38 16.70
CA PRO A 215 -8.95 -0.41 17.68
C PRO A 215 -9.10 0.13 19.11
N LEU A 216 -9.14 1.46 19.30
CA LEU A 216 -9.32 2.04 20.63
C LEU A 216 -10.68 1.69 21.23
N SER A 217 -11.74 1.75 20.43
CA SER A 217 -13.09 1.40 20.88
C SER A 217 -13.15 -0.06 21.32
N VAL A 218 -12.60 -0.97 20.52
CA VAL A 218 -12.53 -2.41 20.87
C VAL A 218 -11.68 -2.65 22.11
N TRP A 219 -10.58 -1.91 22.27
CA TRP A 219 -9.69 -2.08 23.42
C TRP A 219 -10.35 -1.64 24.74
N LEU A 220 -11.12 -0.55 24.72
CA LEU A 220 -11.76 0.01 25.91
C LEU A 220 -13.09 -0.65 26.27
N LEU A 221 -13.88 -1.00 25.25
CA LEU A 221 -15.28 -1.41 25.42
C LEU A 221 -15.53 -2.88 25.05
N GLY A 222 -14.52 -3.59 24.54
CA GLY A 222 -14.65 -4.96 24.08
C GLY A 222 -15.22 -5.06 22.65
N THR A 223 -15.52 -6.28 22.21
CA THR A 223 -16.00 -6.57 20.85
C THR A 223 -17.44 -6.16 20.60
N ASP A 224 -18.22 -5.90 21.65
CA ASP A 224 -19.65 -5.58 21.58
C ASP A 224 -19.93 -4.28 20.80
N VAL A 225 -18.93 -3.41 20.65
CA VAL A 225 -19.03 -2.17 19.87
C VAL A 225 -19.07 -2.42 18.35
N LEU A 226 -18.65 -3.61 17.90
CA LEU A 226 -18.58 -3.97 16.49
C LEU A 226 -19.79 -4.81 16.03
N GLN A 227 -20.72 -5.16 16.93
CA GLN A 227 -21.94 -5.93 16.64
C GLN A 227 -23.14 -5.01 16.42
#